data_AF-A0A940JPZ4-F1
#
_entry.id   AF-A0A940JPZ4-F1
#
_cell.length_a   1.000
_cell.length_b   1.000
_cell.length_c   1.000
_cell.angle_alpha   90.00
_cell.angle_beta   90.00
_cell.angle_gamma   90.00
#
_symmetry.space_group_name_H-M   'P 1'
#
loop_
_entity.id
_entity.type
_entity.pdbx_description
1 polymer ?
#
loop_
_entity_poly.entity_id
_entity_poly.type
_entity_poly.pdbx_seq_one_letter_code
_entity_poly.pdbx_strand_id
1 'polypeptide(L)'
;FSPSILEASGEAPPTLGDLSPAWVVPLVLLLGAVFVAAAVWRGRRLGPLVVEPLPVAVRADETMRGRARLYARAGARLRAVDALRLGALDRIAPLLGLPSSADAEQVAVSAAALTGRPVGGLRALLRDAVPASDGDLVRLANDLAELETAVRRATGRH
;
A
#
# COMPACT_ATOMS: atom_id res chain seq x y z
N PHE A 1 -14.55 -29.60 68.62
CA PHE A 1 -15.08 -30.27 67.41
C PHE A 1 -15.08 -29.22 66.31
N SER A 2 -14.35 -29.49 65.23
CA SER A 2 -13.65 -28.50 64.37
C SER A 2 -14.53 -27.73 63.38
N PRO A 3 -14.17 -26.48 63.01
CA PRO A 3 -14.55 -25.90 61.73
C PRO A 3 -13.72 -26.53 60.60
N SER A 4 -14.36 -26.89 59.50
CA SER A 4 -13.81 -27.60 58.34
C SER A 4 -12.98 -26.67 57.44
N ILE A 5 -11.70 -27.00 57.29
CA ILE A 5 -10.67 -26.36 56.45
C ILE A 5 -10.75 -26.75 54.95
N LEU A 6 -11.95 -26.95 54.40
CA LEU A 6 -12.14 -27.39 53.01
C LEU A 6 -13.15 -26.51 52.27
N GLU A 7 -12.87 -25.22 52.21
CA GLU A 7 -13.26 -24.44 51.04
C GLU A 7 -11.98 -23.96 50.36
N ALA A 8 -11.35 -24.91 49.67
CA ALA A 8 -10.29 -24.61 48.74
C ALA A 8 -10.92 -23.92 47.53
N SER A 9 -10.45 -22.72 47.22
CA SER A 9 -10.45 -22.23 45.84
C SER A 9 -9.20 -21.39 45.68
N GLY A 10 -8.21 -21.98 45.01
CA GLY A 10 -6.92 -21.36 44.76
C GLY A 10 -7.11 -20.04 44.06
N GLU A 11 -6.50 -19.00 44.63
CA GLU A 11 -6.35 -17.73 43.97
C GLU A 11 -5.36 -17.92 42.82
N ALA A 12 -5.92 -18.18 41.63
CA ALA A 12 -5.15 -18.26 40.40
C ALA A 12 -4.52 -16.88 40.13
N PRO A 13 -3.23 -16.80 39.74
CA PRO A 13 -2.60 -15.53 39.44
C PRO A 13 -3.36 -14.82 38.31
N PRO A 14 -3.59 -13.50 38.40
CA PRO A 14 -4.38 -12.77 37.42
C PRO A 14 -3.74 -12.91 36.03
N THR A 15 -4.51 -13.47 35.10
CA THR A 15 -4.16 -13.60 33.69
C THR A 15 -4.20 -12.24 32.99
N LEU A 16 -3.46 -12.09 31.89
CA LEU A 16 -3.32 -10.84 31.08
C LEU A 16 -4.65 -10.15 30.68
N GLY A 17 -5.80 -10.79 30.87
CA GLY A 17 -7.13 -10.18 30.72
C GLY A 17 -7.48 -9.12 31.77
N ASP A 18 -6.83 -9.12 32.95
CA ASP A 18 -7.14 -8.15 34.02
C ASP A 18 -6.45 -6.78 33.84
N LEU A 19 -5.48 -6.66 32.92
CA LEU A 19 -4.71 -5.42 32.68
C LEU A 19 -5.07 -4.71 31.38
N SER A 20 -5.96 -5.27 30.56
CA SER A 20 -6.45 -4.55 29.37
C SER A 20 -7.65 -3.69 29.77
N PRO A 21 -7.52 -2.36 29.84
CA PRO A 21 -8.65 -1.50 30.18
C PRO A 21 -9.80 -1.72 29.20
N ALA A 22 -11.04 -1.66 29.70
CA ALA A 22 -12.26 -2.06 28.97
C ALA A 22 -12.48 -1.38 27.60
N TRP A 23 -11.71 -0.34 27.28
CA TRP A 23 -11.72 0.35 25.99
C TRP A 23 -10.92 -0.37 24.88
N VAL A 24 -10.07 -1.35 25.21
CA VAL A 24 -9.24 -2.05 24.19
C VAL A 24 -10.09 -2.90 23.27
N VAL A 25 -11.10 -3.58 23.81
CA VAL A 25 -12.03 -4.42 23.03
C VAL A 25 -12.78 -3.62 21.95
N PRO A 26 -13.46 -2.48 22.26
CA PRO A 26 -14.11 -1.69 21.22
C PRO A 26 -13.12 -1.07 20.22
N LEU A 27 -11.88 -0.75 20.63
CA LEU A 27 -10.86 -0.26 19.72
C LEU A 27 -10.44 -1.31 18.68
N VAL A 28 -10.18 -2.56 19.11
CA VAL A 28 -9.81 -3.65 18.20
C VAL A 28 -10.95 -3.97 17.23
N LEU A 29 -12.20 -3.95 17.70
CA LEU A 29 -13.37 -4.13 16.84
C LEU A 29 -13.48 -3.02 15.78
N LEU A 30 -13.23 -1.77 16.18
CA LEU A 30 -13.26 -0.63 15.26
C LEU A 30 -12.15 -0.73 14.22
N LEU A 31 -10.92 -1.09 14.62
CA LEU A 31 -9.82 -1.33 13.70
C LEU A 31 -10.10 -2.49 12.73
N GLY A 32 -10.68 -3.59 13.22
CA GLY A 32 -11.11 -4.70 12.39
C GLY A 32 -12.18 -4.29 11.37
N ALA A 33 -13.18 -3.52 11.80
CA ALA A 33 -14.22 -2.99 10.92
C ALA A 33 -13.67 -2.06 9.84
N VAL A 34 -12.76 -1.15 10.20
CA VAL A 34 -12.07 -0.25 9.25
C VAL A 34 -11.23 -1.06 8.26
N PHE A 35 -10.50 -2.07 8.72
CA PHE A 35 -9.71 -2.94 7.85
C PHE A 35 -10.59 -3.69 6.83
N VAL A 36 -11.70 -4.28 7.28
CA VAL A 36 -12.65 -4.98 6.39
C VAL A 36 -13.29 -4.00 5.41
N ALA A 37 -13.72 -2.82 5.88
CA ALA A 37 -14.27 -1.79 5.01
C ALA A 37 -13.25 -1.32 3.96
N ALA A 38 -11.99 -1.13 4.35
CA ALA A 38 -10.90 -0.78 3.45
C ALA A 38 -10.60 -1.90 2.45
N ALA A 39 -10.55 -3.16 2.89
CA ALA A 39 -10.34 -4.33 2.04
C ALA A 39 -11.47 -4.50 1.02
N VAL A 40 -12.73 -4.30 1.45
CA VAL A 40 -13.91 -4.31 0.57
C VAL A 40 -13.88 -3.12 -0.40
N TRP A 41 -13.55 -1.92 0.05
CA TRP A 41 -13.43 -0.74 -0.83
C TRP A 41 -12.32 -0.92 -1.86
N ARG A 42 -11.17 -1.49 -1.45
CA ARG A 42 -10.03 -1.80 -2.30
C ARG A 42 -10.36 -2.91 -3.31
N GLY A 43 -11.03 -3.97 -2.86
CA GLY A 43 -11.49 -5.09 -3.68
C GLY A 43 -12.59 -4.69 -4.68
N ARG A 44 -13.51 -3.81 -4.28
CA ARG A 44 -14.55 -3.25 -5.18
C ARG A 44 -13.99 -2.23 -6.17
N ARG A 45 -12.87 -1.56 -5.87
CA ARG A 45 -12.14 -0.70 -6.84
C ARG A 45 -11.35 -1.48 -7.88
N LEU A 46 -11.13 -2.77 -7.68
CA LEU A 46 -10.74 -3.74 -8.71
C LEU A 46 -12.01 -4.38 -9.30
N GLY A 47 -13.01 -3.56 -9.63
CA GLY A 47 -14.29 -4.01 -10.18
C GLY A 47 -14.06 -5.03 -11.29
N PRO A 48 -14.89 -6.09 -11.36
CA PRO A 48 -14.60 -7.33 -12.06
C PRO A 48 -14.00 -7.05 -13.43
N LEU A 49 -12.82 -7.61 -13.70
CA LEU A 49 -12.32 -7.80 -15.06
C LEU A 49 -13.35 -8.66 -15.78
N VAL A 50 -14.40 -8.01 -16.28
CA VAL A 50 -15.29 -8.58 -17.26
C VAL A 50 -14.46 -8.65 -18.53
N VAL A 51 -13.77 -9.78 -18.66
CA VAL A 51 -13.26 -10.26 -19.92
C VAL A 51 -14.50 -10.72 -20.68
N GLU A 52 -15.09 -9.84 -21.48
CA GLU A 52 -16.10 -10.28 -22.43
C GLU A 52 -15.41 -10.45 -23.79
N PRO A 53 -15.08 -11.68 -24.20
CA PRO A 53 -14.81 -11.94 -25.60
C PRO A 53 -16.16 -12.00 -26.31
N LEU A 54 -16.32 -11.32 -27.44
CA LEU A 54 -16.77 -12.05 -28.63
C LEU A 54 -16.51 -11.22 -29.92
N PRO A 55 -16.19 -11.93 -31.02
CA PRO A 55 -15.67 -11.43 -32.29
C PRO A 55 -16.80 -11.15 -33.30
N VAL A 56 -16.42 -10.73 -34.52
CA VAL A 56 -17.25 -10.45 -35.73
C VAL A 56 -17.62 -8.96 -35.83
N ALA A 57 -17.32 -8.18 -36.88
CA ALA A 57 -16.83 -8.43 -38.23
C ALA A 57 -16.03 -7.23 -38.75
N VAL A 58 -15.43 -7.47 -39.92
CA VAL A 58 -15.04 -6.53 -40.98
C VAL A 58 -13.56 -6.10 -41.01
N ARG A 59 -12.84 -6.86 -41.85
CA ARG A 59 -11.58 -6.55 -42.55
C ARG A 59 -11.61 -5.14 -43.18
N ALA A 60 -10.52 -4.37 -43.04
CA ALA A 60 -9.94 -3.56 -44.12
C ALA A 60 -8.75 -2.64 -43.73
N ASP A 61 -8.34 -2.49 -42.46
CA ASP A 61 -7.17 -1.63 -42.12
C ASP A 61 -6.19 -2.23 -41.08
N GLU A 62 -5.96 -3.54 -41.17
CA GLU A 62 -5.23 -4.34 -40.18
C GLU A 62 -3.74 -3.98 -40.02
N THR A 63 -3.12 -3.18 -40.88
CA THR A 63 -1.68 -2.85 -40.72
C THR A 63 -1.42 -1.51 -40.00
N MET A 64 -2.42 -0.63 -39.90
CA MET A 64 -2.25 0.71 -39.29
C MET A 64 -2.80 0.81 -37.85
N ARG A 65 -3.95 0.18 -37.55
CA ARG A 65 -4.60 0.31 -36.21
C ARG A 65 -3.91 -0.47 -35.10
N GLY A 66 -3.22 -1.56 -35.43
CA GLY A 66 -2.46 -2.35 -34.45
C GLY A 66 -1.37 -1.51 -33.78
N ARG A 67 -0.61 -0.73 -34.57
CA ARG A 67 0.44 0.16 -34.05
C ARG A 67 -0.13 1.33 -33.25
N ALA A 68 -1.22 1.94 -33.70
CA ALA A 68 -1.87 3.02 -32.96
C ALA A 68 -2.32 2.58 -31.54
N ARG A 69 -2.88 1.37 -31.41
CA ARG A 69 -3.25 0.81 -30.10
C ARG A 69 -2.04 0.48 -29.23
N LEU A 70 -0.94 0.00 -29.82
CA LEU A 70 0.31 -0.24 -29.09
C LEU A 70 0.93 1.05 -28.57
N TYR A 71 1.02 2.10 -29.41
CA TYR A 71 1.51 3.41 -28.98
C TYR A 71 0.61 4.05 -27.92
N ALA A 72 -0.71 3.92 -28.07
CA ALA A 72 -1.67 4.42 -27.09
C ALA A 72 -1.49 3.72 -25.72
N ARG A 73 -1.28 2.39 -25.70
CA ARG A 73 -1.01 1.65 -24.46
C ARG A 73 0.33 2.04 -23.83
N ALA A 74 1.39 2.15 -24.63
CA ALA A 74 2.69 2.58 -24.14
C ALA A 74 2.62 4.00 -23.52
N GLY A 75 1.95 4.94 -24.18
CA GLY A 75 1.75 6.29 -23.66
C GLY A 75 0.83 6.35 -22.44
N ALA A 76 -0.19 5.49 -22.36
CA ALA A 76 -1.02 5.36 -21.15
C ALA A 76 -0.20 4.83 -19.95
N ARG A 77 0.71 3.87 -20.18
CA ARG A 77 1.54 3.32 -19.13
C ARG A 77 2.52 4.34 -18.55
N LEU A 78 3.22 5.11 -19.40
CA LEU A 78 4.14 6.16 -18.92
C LEU A 78 3.40 7.20 -18.07
N ARG A 79 2.22 7.63 -18.52
CA ARG A 79 1.37 8.54 -17.71
C ARG A 79 0.94 7.93 -16.38
N ALA A 80 0.67 6.63 -16.33
CA ALA A 80 0.35 5.93 -15.09
C ALA A 80 1.55 5.88 -14.13
N VAL A 81 2.76 5.65 -14.65
CA VAL A 81 4.02 5.69 -13.87
C VAL A 81 4.21 7.06 -13.24
N ASP A 82 4.06 8.12 -14.04
CA ASP A 82 4.22 9.50 -13.57
C ASP A 82 3.20 9.82 -12.48
N ALA A 83 1.92 9.46 -12.68
CA ALA A 83 0.87 9.68 -11.69
C ALA A 83 1.13 8.93 -10.37
N LEU A 84 1.61 7.68 -10.44
CA LEU A 84 1.95 6.90 -9.25
C LEU A 84 3.11 7.53 -8.47
N ARG A 85 4.16 7.98 -9.17
CA ARG A 85 5.33 8.61 -8.56
C ARG A 85 5.00 9.95 -7.94
N LEU A 86 4.30 10.83 -8.67
CA LEU A 86 3.87 12.12 -8.15
C LEU A 86 3.01 11.93 -6.89
N GLY A 87 2.02 11.04 -6.95
CA GLY A 87 1.20 10.74 -5.78
C GLY A 87 1.98 10.17 -4.60
N ALA A 88 3.01 9.36 -4.83
CA ALA A 88 3.88 8.84 -3.77
C ALA A 88 4.76 9.94 -3.16
N LEU A 89 5.36 10.80 -4.00
CA LEU A 89 6.16 11.93 -3.56
C LEU A 89 5.33 12.90 -2.70
N ASP A 90 4.12 13.24 -3.15
CA ASP A 90 3.19 14.12 -2.42
C ASP A 90 2.85 13.60 -1.02
N ARG A 91 2.76 12.27 -0.85
CA ARG A 91 2.45 11.66 0.45
C ARG A 91 3.69 11.43 1.32
N ILE A 92 4.85 11.15 0.72
CA ILE A 92 6.09 10.83 1.45
C ILE A 92 6.82 12.11 1.90
N ALA A 93 6.90 13.14 1.05
CA ALA A 93 7.58 14.40 1.35
C ALA A 93 7.16 15.02 2.71
N PRO A 94 5.86 15.18 3.03
CA PRO A 94 5.44 15.75 4.32
C PRO A 94 5.76 14.83 5.51
N LEU A 95 5.80 13.50 5.32
CA LEU A 95 6.21 12.58 6.39
C LEU A 95 7.69 12.81 6.74
N LEU A 96 8.52 13.08 5.74
CA LEU A 96 9.95 13.37 5.89
C LEU A 96 10.25 14.82 6.31
N GLY A 97 9.24 15.68 6.46
CA GLY A 97 9.42 17.10 6.77
C GLY A 97 9.96 17.93 5.60
N LEU A 98 9.81 17.43 4.37
CA LEU A 98 10.23 18.12 3.15
C LEU A 98 9.11 19.00 2.59
N PRO A 99 9.44 20.09 1.87
CA PRO A 99 8.44 20.88 1.16
C PRO A 99 7.77 20.05 0.05
N SER A 100 6.55 20.42 -0.36
CA SER A 100 5.84 19.76 -1.47
C SER A 100 6.54 19.93 -2.83
N SER A 101 7.46 20.89 -2.95
CA SER A 101 8.32 21.07 -4.12
C SER A 101 9.60 20.21 -4.09
N ALA A 102 9.79 19.37 -3.06
CA ALA A 102 10.95 18.50 -2.97
C ALA A 102 11.00 17.52 -4.14
N ASP A 103 12.17 17.37 -4.73
CA ASP A 103 12.35 16.49 -5.87
C ASP A 103 12.49 15.02 -5.45
N ALA A 104 12.39 14.12 -6.43
CA ALA A 104 12.52 12.68 -6.19
C ALA A 104 13.87 12.29 -5.58
N GLU A 105 14.94 13.06 -5.84
CA GLU A 105 16.26 12.80 -5.28
C GLU A 105 16.29 13.10 -3.78
N GLN A 106 15.80 14.27 -3.38
CA GLN A 106 15.71 14.68 -1.98
C GLN A 106 14.87 13.69 -1.18
N VAL A 107 13.72 13.29 -1.72
CA VAL A 107 12.87 12.26 -1.09
C VAL A 107 13.60 10.91 -0.99
N ALA A 108 14.32 10.47 -2.02
CA ALA A 108 15.07 9.22 -2.00
C ALA A 108 16.17 9.22 -0.93
N VAL A 109 16.95 10.31 -0.84
CA VAL A 109 18.04 10.44 0.15
C VAL A 109 17.47 10.47 1.58
N SER A 110 16.45 11.29 1.83
CA SER A 110 15.82 11.37 3.16
C SER A 110 15.13 10.08 3.57
N ALA A 111 14.43 9.42 2.64
CA ALA A 111 13.81 8.11 2.92
C ALA A 111 14.85 7.02 3.15
N ALA A 112 15.98 7.03 2.43
CA ALA A 112 17.09 6.09 2.64
C ALA A 112 17.68 6.25 4.04
N ALA A 113 17.96 7.50 4.46
CA ALA A 113 18.48 7.80 5.79
C ALA A 113 17.52 7.34 6.90
N LEU A 114 16.21 7.51 6.70
CA LEU A 114 15.20 7.14 7.69
C LEU A 114 14.95 5.62 7.76
N THR A 115 14.92 4.93 6.61
CA THR A 115 14.50 3.51 6.52
C THR A 115 15.66 2.52 6.47
N GLY A 116 16.89 3.00 6.31
CA GLY A 116 18.08 2.15 6.12
C GLY A 116 18.15 1.47 4.75
N ARG A 117 17.25 1.79 3.81
CA ARG A 117 17.26 1.25 2.44
C ARG A 117 18.34 1.93 1.59
N PRO A 118 18.91 1.23 0.58
CA PRO A 118 19.91 1.82 -0.30
C PRO A 118 19.31 2.92 -1.18
N VAL A 119 19.93 4.10 -1.18
CA VAL A 119 19.47 5.27 -1.95
C VAL A 119 19.35 4.99 -3.46
N GLY A 120 20.25 4.17 -4.02
CA GLY A 120 20.18 3.78 -5.43
C GLY A 120 18.91 3.01 -5.79
N GLY A 121 18.44 2.14 -4.90
CA GLY A 121 17.18 1.42 -5.08
C GLY A 121 15.97 2.34 -4.98
N LEU A 122 15.98 3.30 -4.05
CA LEU A 122 14.91 4.28 -3.91
C LEU A 122 14.86 5.27 -5.08
N ARG A 123 16.02 5.69 -5.61
CA ARG A 123 16.10 6.52 -6.82
C ARG A 123 15.54 5.78 -8.04
N ALA A 124 15.92 4.51 -8.20
CA ALA A 124 15.38 3.68 -9.26
C ALA A 124 13.85 3.57 -9.16
N LEU A 125 13.32 3.40 -7.95
CA LEU A 125 11.88 3.33 -7.71
C LEU A 125 11.17 4.66 -8.04
N LEU A 126 11.67 5.76 -7.48
CA LEU A 126 11.03 7.09 -7.54
C LEU A 126 11.24 7.83 -8.86
N ARG A 127 12.26 7.47 -9.65
CA ARG A 127 12.63 8.19 -10.89
C ARG A 127 12.95 7.27 -12.07
N ASP A 128 13.79 6.25 -11.90
CA ASP A 128 14.45 5.65 -13.08
C ASP A 128 13.74 4.41 -13.66
N ALA A 129 12.94 3.68 -12.88
CA ALA A 129 12.27 2.47 -13.33
C ALA A 129 11.25 2.77 -14.44
N VAL A 130 11.35 2.06 -15.56
CA VAL A 130 10.41 2.15 -16.68
C VAL A 130 9.74 0.79 -16.88
N PRO A 131 8.50 0.60 -16.40
CA PRO A 131 7.74 -0.64 -16.56
C PRO A 131 7.55 -1.05 -18.03
N ALA A 132 8.04 -2.24 -18.41
CA ALA A 132 7.90 -2.79 -19.75
C ALA A 132 6.58 -3.56 -19.95
N SER A 133 5.91 -3.92 -18.86
CA SER A 133 4.62 -4.62 -18.83
C SER A 133 3.66 -4.02 -17.80
N ASP A 134 2.39 -4.42 -17.86
CA ASP A 134 1.40 -4.03 -16.86
C ASP A 134 1.70 -4.69 -15.50
N GLY A 135 2.30 -5.89 -15.51
CA GLY A 135 2.79 -6.54 -14.29
C GLY A 135 3.91 -5.73 -13.61
N ASP A 136 4.83 -5.16 -14.40
CA ASP A 136 5.88 -4.28 -13.88
C ASP A 136 5.29 -3.00 -13.26
N LEU A 137 4.22 -2.46 -13.86
CA LEU A 137 3.51 -1.29 -13.35
C LEU A 137 2.85 -1.60 -12.00
N VAL A 138 2.24 -2.77 -11.86
CA VAL A 138 1.64 -3.22 -10.59
C VAL A 138 2.73 -3.43 -9.53
N ARG A 139 3.88 -4.01 -9.89
CA ARG A 139 5.04 -4.13 -8.98
C ARG A 139 5.52 -2.76 -8.51
N LEU A 140 5.73 -1.82 -9.45
CA LEU A 140 6.11 -0.44 -9.12
C LEU A 140 5.11 0.21 -8.14
N ALA A 141 3.81 0.05 -8.37
CA ALA A 141 2.79 0.59 -7.48
C ALA A 141 2.85 0.00 -6.07
N ASN A 142 3.10 -1.31 -5.96
CA ASN A 142 3.24 -1.99 -4.68
C ASN A 142 4.52 -1.55 -3.95
N ASP A 143 5.65 -1.46 -4.64
CA ASP A 143 6.93 -1.04 -4.07
C ASP A 143 6.87 0.41 -3.55
N LEU A 144 6.17 1.30 -4.26
CA LEU A 144 5.90 2.68 -3.80
C LEU A 144 5.03 2.71 -2.54
N ALA A 145 3.99 1.87 -2.47
CA ALA A 145 3.13 1.78 -1.29
C ALA A 145 3.87 1.18 -0.08
N GLU A 146 4.77 0.23 -0.32
CA GLU A 146 5.63 -0.35 0.72
C GLU A 146 6.59 0.71 1.28
N LEU A 147 7.21 1.52 0.40
CA LEU A 147 8.06 2.63 0.82
C LEU A 147 7.29 3.65 1.67
N GLU A 148 6.09 4.05 1.25
CA GLU A 148 5.24 4.96 2.01
C GLU A 148 4.94 4.40 3.41
N THR A 149 4.61 3.10 3.48
CA THR A 149 4.34 2.41 4.75
C THR A 149 5.59 2.33 5.62
N ALA A 150 6.76 2.09 5.05
CA ALA A 150 8.03 2.06 5.77
C ALA A 150 8.38 3.43 6.36
N VAL A 151 8.22 4.51 5.59
CA VAL A 151 8.42 5.89 6.06
C VAL A 151 7.43 6.26 7.15
N ARG A 152 6.15 5.90 7.00
CA ARG A 152 5.13 6.15 8.03
C ARG A 152 5.45 5.45 9.35
N ARG A 153 5.86 4.19 9.30
CA ARG A 153 6.28 3.42 10.47
C ARG A 153 7.50 4.05 11.15
N ALA A 154 8.51 4.45 10.37
CA ALA A 154 9.74 5.03 10.90
C ALA A 154 9.54 6.44 11.48
N THR A 155 8.56 7.21 11.00
CA THR A 155 8.22 8.54 11.53
C THR A 155 7.27 8.52 12.74
N GLY A 156 6.75 7.35 13.13
CA GLY A 156 5.84 7.20 14.27
C GLY A 156 4.49 7.90 14.11
N ARG A 157 4.13 8.33 12.89
CA ARG A 157 2.84 8.96 12.59
C ARG A 157 1.80 7.87 12.28
N HIS A 158 1.07 7.46 13.31
CA HIS A 158 -0.14 6.63 13.20
C HIS A 158 -1.33 7.47 12.73
#